data_AF-A0A7K4AZ69-F1
#
_entry.id   AF-A0A7K4AZ69-F1
#
_cell.length_a   1.000
_cell.length_b   1.000
_cell.length_c   1.000
_cell.angle_alpha   90.00
_cell.angle_beta   90.00
_cell.angle_gamma   90.00
#
_symmetry.space_group_name_H-M   'P 1'
#
loop_
_entity.id
_entity.type
_entity.pdbx_description
1 polymer ?
#
loop_
_entity_poly.entity_id
_entity_poly.type
_entity_poly.pdbx_seq_one_letter_code
_entity_poly.pdbx_strand_id
1 'polypeptide(L)'
;MNRINIIASGEVQRVGYRDFVTKIAKKNNITGIVRNCPGYDVEIIAEGNEQDLEQFVSQIKIQKDPIFVESIKIEPGTYEGKWKYFEIQRGSPDEELGERLDAAIVYLVRIDSNSRRSVEIGELMLEKQDQMLDKQDQMLDKQDQMLDKQDQMLDKQDQMLDKQDQMLDKQDYQISLQKGTIQEIQEMRSDLKDSLQVRYQNIEQQLHEIQTILKNAGMMS
;
A
#
# COMPACT_ATOMS: atom_id res chain seq x y z
N MET A 1 -35.51 -40.96 31.67
CA MET A 1 -34.16 -40.55 32.09
C MET A 1 -33.23 -41.70 31.80
N ASN A 2 -32.13 -41.41 31.12
CA ASN A 2 -31.17 -42.39 30.67
C ASN A 2 -29.84 -42.14 31.37
N ARG A 3 -29.00 -43.19 31.44
CA ARG A 3 -27.62 -43.08 31.88
C ARG A 3 -26.69 -43.45 30.73
N ILE A 4 -25.63 -42.68 30.57
CA ILE A 4 -24.53 -43.02 29.67
C ILE A 4 -23.22 -42.99 30.45
N ASN A 5 -22.36 -43.96 30.17
CA ASN A 5 -20.98 -43.99 30.62
C ASN A 5 -20.12 -43.58 29.42
N ILE A 6 -19.27 -42.60 29.62
CA ILE A 6 -18.45 -42.02 28.57
C ILE A 6 -16.99 -42.16 28.98
N ILE A 7 -16.16 -42.66 28.06
CA ILE A 7 -14.71 -42.67 28.20
C ILE A 7 -14.15 -41.71 27.14
N ALA A 8 -13.57 -40.61 27.59
CA ALA A 8 -12.88 -39.65 26.75
C ALA A 8 -11.37 -39.91 26.78
N SER A 9 -10.76 -40.01 25.61
CA SER A 9 -9.32 -40.23 25.42
C SER A 9 -8.68 -39.08 24.64
N GLY A 10 -7.40 -38.80 24.92
CA GLY A 10 -6.60 -37.73 24.32
C GLY A 10 -5.90 -36.86 25.36
N GLU A 11 -5.67 -35.59 25.05
CA GLU A 11 -5.18 -34.57 25.99
C GLU A 11 -6.35 -34.06 26.84
N VAL A 12 -6.83 -34.92 27.73
CA VAL A 12 -8.00 -34.69 28.59
C VAL A 12 -7.66 -34.65 30.07
N GLN A 13 -6.45 -35.05 30.46
CA GLN A 13 -5.98 -34.95 31.85
C GLN A 13 -5.06 -33.74 32.05
N ARG A 14 -5.03 -33.22 33.29
CA ARG A 14 -4.15 -32.10 33.71
C ARG A 14 -4.34 -30.78 32.91
N VAL A 15 -5.39 -30.69 32.10
CA VAL A 15 -5.73 -29.56 31.22
C VAL A 15 -7.03 -28.84 31.62
N GLY A 16 -7.63 -29.23 32.76
CA GLY A 16 -8.90 -28.66 33.25
C GLY A 16 -10.17 -29.24 32.62
N TYR A 17 -10.08 -30.37 31.90
CA TYR A 17 -11.23 -30.98 31.25
C TYR A 17 -12.36 -31.36 32.23
N ARG A 18 -12.05 -31.89 33.41
CA ARG A 18 -13.04 -32.25 34.43
C ARG A 18 -13.90 -31.06 34.86
N ASP A 19 -13.27 -29.89 35.04
CA ASP A 19 -13.97 -28.64 35.37
C ASP A 19 -14.84 -28.17 34.21
N PHE A 20 -14.36 -28.33 32.97
CA PHE A 20 -15.11 -28.00 31.76
C PHE A 20 -16.36 -28.90 31.59
N VAL A 21 -16.19 -30.21 31.72
CA VAL A 21 -17.28 -31.20 31.69
C VAL A 21 -18.32 -30.88 32.76
N THR A 22 -17.89 -30.54 33.98
CA THR A 22 -18.81 -30.15 35.07
C THR A 22 -19.61 -28.89 34.73
N LYS A 23 -19.00 -27.89 34.07
CA LYS A 23 -19.71 -26.68 33.61
C LYS A 23 -20.77 -27.01 32.55
N ILE A 24 -20.44 -27.86 31.59
CA ILE A 24 -21.39 -28.31 30.55
C ILE A 24 -22.51 -29.12 31.18
N ALA A 25 -22.21 -30.04 32.10
CA ALA A 25 -23.21 -30.86 32.76
C ALA A 25 -24.24 -29.98 33.47
N LYS A 26 -23.78 -28.97 34.21
CA LYS A 26 -24.66 -27.98 34.87
C LYS A 26 -25.54 -27.21 33.87
N LYS A 27 -24.99 -26.81 32.73
CA LYS A 27 -25.73 -26.06 31.69
C LYS A 27 -26.85 -26.89 31.05
N ASN A 28 -26.64 -28.20 30.92
CA ASN A 28 -27.58 -29.13 30.29
C ASN A 28 -28.40 -29.93 31.34
N ASN A 29 -28.43 -29.49 32.61
CA ASN A 29 -29.16 -30.17 33.69
C ASN A 29 -28.82 -31.66 33.88
N ILE A 30 -27.57 -32.04 33.58
CA ILE A 30 -27.06 -33.41 33.72
C ILE A 30 -26.51 -33.61 35.14
N THR A 31 -26.83 -34.76 35.74
CA THR A 31 -26.26 -35.21 37.01
C THR A 31 -25.30 -36.37 36.79
N GLY A 32 -24.40 -36.62 37.74
CA GLY A 32 -23.42 -37.69 37.63
C GLY A 32 -22.04 -37.32 38.16
N ILE A 33 -21.01 -37.97 37.62
CA ILE A 33 -19.63 -37.76 38.07
C ILE A 33 -18.65 -37.74 36.91
N VAL A 34 -17.52 -37.09 37.12
CA VAL A 34 -16.33 -37.17 36.26
C VAL A 34 -15.10 -37.53 37.08
N ARG A 35 -14.29 -38.46 36.57
CA ARG A 35 -13.05 -38.90 37.23
C ARG A 35 -11.96 -39.22 36.21
N ASN A 36 -10.71 -39.07 36.65
CA ASN A 36 -9.57 -39.52 35.86
C ASN A 36 -9.41 -41.04 36.02
N CYS A 37 -9.13 -41.73 34.92
CA CYS A 37 -8.77 -43.15 34.92
C CYS A 37 -7.25 -43.32 34.93
N PRO A 38 -6.74 -44.44 35.49
CA PRO A 38 -5.39 -44.91 35.21
C PRO A 38 -5.24 -45.12 33.69
N GLY A 39 -4.20 -44.55 33.08
CA GLY A 39 -3.98 -44.62 31.63
C GLY A 39 -4.38 -43.36 30.85
N TYR A 40 -4.48 -42.20 31.50
CA TYR A 40 -4.72 -40.88 30.90
C TYR A 40 -6.12 -40.62 30.31
N ASP A 41 -7.03 -41.58 30.40
CA ASP A 41 -8.44 -41.40 30.02
C ASP A 41 -9.27 -40.69 31.10
N VAL A 42 -10.41 -40.13 30.72
CA VAL A 42 -11.39 -39.54 31.65
C VAL A 42 -12.71 -40.29 31.52
N GLU A 43 -13.20 -40.82 32.64
CA GLU A 43 -14.51 -41.44 32.70
C GLU A 43 -15.55 -40.43 33.22
N ILE A 44 -16.68 -40.39 32.53
CA ILE A 44 -17.82 -39.55 32.84
C ILE A 44 -19.05 -40.44 32.92
N ILE A 45 -19.75 -40.38 34.04
CA ILE A 45 -21.08 -40.97 34.19
C ILE A 45 -22.06 -39.82 34.16
N ALA A 46 -23.01 -39.85 33.22
CA ALA A 46 -24.00 -38.80 33.02
C ALA A 46 -25.41 -39.38 33.01
N GLU A 47 -26.31 -38.77 33.79
CA GLU A 47 -27.73 -39.08 33.86
C GLU A 47 -28.57 -37.86 33.49
N GLY A 48 -29.60 -38.05 32.66
CA GLY A 48 -30.44 -36.96 32.19
C GLY A 48 -31.50 -37.39 31.17
N ASN A 49 -32.13 -36.41 30.52
CA ASN A 49 -32.99 -36.68 29.38
C ASN A 49 -32.14 -36.95 28.13
N GLU A 50 -32.69 -37.70 27.18
CA GLU A 50 -31.99 -38.07 25.95
C GLU A 50 -31.48 -36.85 25.17
N GLN A 51 -32.32 -35.82 25.00
CA GLN A 51 -31.93 -34.57 24.33
C GLN A 51 -30.80 -33.83 25.04
N ASP A 52 -30.84 -33.77 26.37
CA ASP A 52 -29.82 -33.10 27.19
C ASP A 52 -28.49 -33.86 27.14
N LEU A 53 -28.54 -35.19 27.09
CA LEU A 53 -27.37 -36.07 27.00
C LEU A 53 -26.69 -35.98 25.63
N GLU A 54 -27.45 -35.91 24.54
CA GLU A 54 -26.90 -35.69 23.19
C GLU A 54 -26.18 -34.33 23.09
N GLN A 55 -26.81 -33.27 23.62
CA GLN A 55 -26.18 -31.95 23.68
C GLN A 55 -24.93 -31.94 24.57
N PHE A 56 -24.96 -32.66 25.69
CA PHE A 56 -23.80 -32.82 26.56
C PHE A 56 -22.64 -33.49 25.83
N VAL A 57 -22.87 -34.64 25.19
CA VAL A 57 -21.84 -35.41 24.45
C VAL A 57 -21.21 -34.59 23.34
N SER A 58 -22.00 -33.83 22.59
CA SER A 58 -21.47 -32.98 21.51
C SER A 58 -20.58 -31.85 22.04
N GLN A 59 -20.91 -31.25 23.19
CA GLN A 59 -20.17 -30.13 23.77
C GLN A 59 -18.86 -30.57 24.46
N ILE A 60 -18.78 -31.81 24.95
CA ILE A 60 -17.55 -32.31 25.61
C ILE A 60 -16.46 -32.76 24.62
N LYS A 61 -16.74 -32.81 23.30
CA LYS A 61 -15.76 -33.14 22.25
C LYS A 61 -14.97 -31.90 21.82
N ILE A 62 -14.01 -31.49 22.64
CA ILE A 62 -13.18 -30.29 22.40
C ILE A 62 -11.95 -30.64 21.56
N GLN A 63 -11.65 -29.82 20.55
CA GLN A 63 -10.42 -29.91 19.76
C GLN A 63 -9.69 -28.55 19.78
N LYS A 64 -9.33 -28.09 20.98
CA LYS A 64 -8.72 -26.77 21.18
C LYS A 64 -7.76 -26.81 22.37
N ASP A 65 -6.48 -26.54 22.12
CA ASP A 65 -5.48 -26.36 23.17
C ASP A 65 -6.02 -25.45 24.31
N PRO A 66 -5.85 -25.87 25.58
CA PRO A 66 -5.10 -27.02 26.06
C PRO A 66 -5.83 -28.37 26.04
N ILE A 67 -7.10 -28.44 25.62
CA ILE A 67 -7.92 -29.66 25.70
C ILE A 67 -8.13 -30.26 24.32
N PHE A 68 -7.68 -31.49 24.13
CA PHE A 68 -7.86 -32.20 22.87
C PHE A 68 -8.44 -33.60 23.09
N VAL A 69 -9.72 -33.76 22.78
CA VAL A 69 -10.43 -35.04 22.85
C VAL A 69 -10.29 -35.76 21.51
N GLU A 70 -9.49 -36.82 21.48
CA GLU A 70 -9.24 -37.63 20.29
C GLU A 70 -10.41 -38.55 19.99
N SER A 71 -10.91 -39.24 21.01
CA SER A 71 -12.02 -40.18 20.87
C SER A 71 -12.89 -40.20 22.12
N ILE A 72 -14.16 -40.53 21.90
CA ILE A 72 -15.16 -40.68 22.94
C ILE A 72 -15.84 -42.02 22.70
N LYS A 73 -15.80 -42.91 23.71
CA LYS A 73 -16.57 -44.15 23.74
C LYS A 73 -17.78 -43.93 24.63
N ILE A 74 -18.96 -44.35 24.16
CA ILE A 74 -20.22 -44.17 24.87
C ILE A 74 -20.87 -45.53 25.05
N GLU A 75 -21.17 -45.88 26.29
CA GLU A 75 -21.86 -47.11 26.66
C GLU A 75 -23.16 -46.77 27.40
N PRO A 76 -24.31 -47.30 26.95
CA PRO A 76 -25.58 -47.09 27.65
C PRO A 76 -25.58 -47.82 29.00
N GLY A 77 -26.12 -47.18 30.03
CA GLY A 77 -26.25 -47.74 31.37
C GLY A 77 -27.68 -47.70 31.89
N THR A 78 -27.94 -48.44 32.96
CA THR A 78 -29.21 -48.35 33.69
C THR A 78 -29.22 -47.09 34.56
N TYR A 79 -30.27 -46.28 34.44
CA TYR A 79 -30.48 -45.11 35.28
C TYR A 79 -30.60 -45.52 36.76
N GLU A 80 -29.73 -44.97 37.60
CA GLU A 80 -29.69 -45.27 39.03
C GLU A 80 -30.24 -44.11 39.88
N GLY A 81 -30.24 -42.88 39.35
CA GLY A 81 -30.76 -41.70 40.04
C GLY A 81 -30.00 -41.36 41.33
N LYS A 82 -28.74 -41.80 41.42
CA LYS A 82 -27.92 -41.68 42.64
C LYS A 82 -27.38 -40.26 42.86
N TRP A 83 -27.28 -39.47 41.80
CA TRP A 83 -26.62 -38.17 41.84
C TRP A 83 -27.62 -37.02 41.78
N LYS A 84 -27.59 -36.15 42.81
CA LYS A 84 -28.38 -34.91 42.84
C LYS A 84 -27.71 -33.76 42.06
N TYR A 85 -26.39 -33.81 41.93
CA TYR A 85 -25.57 -32.82 41.24
C TYR A 85 -24.50 -33.53 40.41
N PHE A 86 -23.83 -32.78 39.54
CA PHE A 86 -22.65 -33.26 38.83
C PHE A 86 -21.39 -32.92 39.63
N GLU A 87 -20.60 -33.93 39.98
CA GLU A 87 -19.44 -33.80 40.88
C GLU A 87 -18.13 -34.31 40.25
N ILE A 88 -17.01 -33.72 40.66
CA ILE A 88 -15.67 -34.17 40.26
C ILE A 88 -15.15 -35.11 41.35
N GLN A 89 -14.91 -36.37 40.99
CA GLN A 89 -14.25 -37.30 41.89
C GLN A 89 -12.73 -37.11 41.80
N ARG A 90 -12.13 -36.70 42.92
CA ARG A 90 -10.68 -36.46 43.07
C ARG A 90 -10.00 -37.65 43.74
N GLY A 91 -8.73 -37.87 43.39
CA GLY A 91 -7.86 -38.86 44.03
C GLY A 91 -7.19 -38.31 45.30
N SER A 92 -6.04 -38.88 45.65
CA SER A 92 -5.19 -38.35 46.73
C SER A 92 -4.77 -36.90 46.45
N PRO A 93 -4.83 -35.99 47.45
CA PRO A 93 -4.37 -34.61 47.28
C PRO A 93 -2.91 -34.49 46.81
N ASP A 94 -2.02 -35.35 47.31
CA ASP A 94 -0.57 -35.27 47.01
C ASP A 94 -0.27 -35.67 45.56
N GLU A 95 -0.92 -36.74 45.08
CA GLU A 95 -0.81 -37.17 43.68
C GLU A 95 -1.40 -36.11 42.75
N GLU A 96 -2.62 -35.63 43.03
CA GLU A 96 -3.28 -34.63 42.19
C GLU A 96 -2.50 -33.30 42.14
N LEU A 97 -1.81 -32.92 43.22
CA LEU A 97 -0.93 -31.75 43.24
C LEU A 97 0.31 -31.96 42.37
N GLY A 98 1.00 -33.10 42.51
CA GLY A 98 2.18 -33.43 41.69
C GLY A 98 1.88 -33.39 40.19
N GLU A 99 0.77 -34.01 39.80
CA GLU A 99 0.31 -34.02 38.40
C GLU A 99 0.05 -32.62 37.83
N ARG A 100 -0.52 -31.72 38.65
CA ARG A 100 -0.76 -30.33 38.25
C ARG A 100 0.52 -29.53 38.12
N LEU A 101 1.50 -29.77 38.99
CA LEU A 101 2.79 -29.11 38.94
C LEU A 101 3.57 -29.52 37.69
N ASP A 102 3.59 -30.80 37.33
CA ASP A 102 4.21 -31.28 36.09
C ASP A 102 3.58 -30.60 34.86
N ALA A 103 2.25 -30.54 34.80
CA ALA A 103 1.55 -29.86 33.71
C ALA A 103 1.85 -28.36 33.68
N ALA A 104 1.90 -27.71 34.84
CA ALA A 104 2.27 -26.30 34.93
C ALA A 104 3.68 -26.04 34.38
N ILE A 105 4.66 -26.91 34.69
CA ILE A 105 6.02 -26.81 34.15
C ILE A 105 6.01 -26.90 32.62
N VAL A 106 5.28 -27.85 32.04
CA VAL A 106 5.16 -27.99 30.58
C VAL A 106 4.57 -26.71 29.95
N TYR A 107 3.53 -26.14 30.54
CA TYR A 107 2.96 -24.87 30.07
C TYR A 107 3.93 -23.70 30.19
N LEU A 108 4.69 -23.61 31.28
CA LEU A 108 5.68 -22.56 31.48
C LEU A 108 6.79 -22.63 30.43
N VAL A 109 7.29 -23.83 30.11
CA VAL A 109 8.28 -24.04 29.03
C VAL A 109 7.69 -23.68 27.67
N ARG A 110 6.42 -24.03 27.42
CA ARG A 110 5.71 -23.65 26.19
C ARG A 110 5.56 -22.13 26.08
N ILE A 111 5.27 -21.44 27.19
CA ILE A 111 5.19 -19.98 27.23
C ILE A 111 6.55 -19.35 26.91
N ASP A 112 7.64 -19.78 27.56
CA ASP A 112 8.99 -19.27 27.27
C ASP A 112 9.36 -19.47 25.80
N SER A 113 9.11 -20.67 25.27
CA SER A 113 9.38 -20.99 23.86
C SER A 113 8.58 -20.11 22.90
N ASN A 114 7.28 -19.94 23.16
CA ASN A 114 6.43 -19.08 22.34
C ASN A 114 6.84 -17.60 22.45
N SER A 115 7.19 -17.13 23.65
CA SER A 115 7.68 -15.77 23.88
C SER A 115 8.97 -15.50 23.12
N ARG A 116 9.94 -16.43 23.14
CA ARG A 116 11.17 -16.30 22.34
C ARG A 116 10.88 -16.23 20.85
N ARG A 117 10.03 -17.11 20.34
CA ARG A 117 9.60 -17.08 18.94
C ARG A 117 8.90 -15.76 18.58
N SER A 118 8.07 -15.23 19.46
CA SER A 118 7.44 -13.91 19.27
C SER A 118 8.47 -12.79 19.19
N VAL A 119 9.52 -12.83 20.02
CA VAL A 119 10.62 -11.85 19.97
C VAL A 119 11.42 -11.98 18.68
N GLU A 120 11.81 -13.19 18.28
CA GLU A 120 12.54 -13.45 17.02
C GLU A 120 11.76 -12.93 15.79
N ILE A 121 10.46 -13.18 15.75
CA ILE A 121 9.60 -12.63 14.69
C ILE A 121 9.57 -11.10 14.74
N GLY A 122 9.53 -10.52 15.94
CA GLY A 122 9.61 -9.07 16.15
C GLY A 122 10.91 -8.48 15.61
N GLU A 123 12.05 -9.08 15.93
CA GLU A 123 13.38 -8.66 15.43
C GLU A 123 13.47 -8.74 13.91
N LEU A 124 12.98 -9.83 13.30
CA LEU A 124 12.94 -9.96 11.84
C LEU A 124 12.03 -8.92 11.17
N MET A 125 10.92 -8.54 11.81
CA MET A 125 10.06 -7.47 11.30
C MET A 125 10.76 -6.10 11.37
N LEU A 126 11.48 -5.83 12.45
CA LEU A 126 12.27 -4.61 12.60
C LEU A 126 13.37 -4.54 11.53
N GLU A 127 14.12 -5.62 11.32
CA GLU A 127 15.15 -5.67 10.27
C GLU A 127 14.57 -5.41 8.87
N LYS A 128 13.40 -6.00 8.57
CA LYS A 128 12.70 -5.73 7.31
C LYS A 128 12.20 -4.29 7.18
N GLN A 129 11.83 -3.68 8.30
CA GLN A 129 11.43 -2.28 8.33
C GLN A 129 12.63 -1.36 8.06
N ASP A 130 13.77 -1.63 8.67
CA ASP A 130 15.02 -0.90 8.42
C ASP A 130 15.43 -0.98 6.94
N GLN A 131 15.40 -2.19 6.35
CA GLN A 131 15.66 -2.37 4.91
C GLN A 131 14.67 -1.62 4.00
N MET A 132 13.43 -1.41 4.46
CA MET A 132 12.43 -0.65 3.72
C MET A 132 12.72 0.85 3.81
N LEU A 133 13.12 1.34 4.99
CA LEU A 133 13.52 2.72 5.21
C LEU A 133 14.74 3.06 4.35
N ASP A 134 15.78 2.21 4.35
CA ASP A 134 16.97 2.41 3.49
C ASP A 134 16.60 2.53 2.00
N LYS A 135 15.61 1.74 1.54
CA LYS A 135 15.13 1.81 0.16
C LYS A 135 14.32 3.08 -0.12
N GLN A 136 13.59 3.59 0.87
CA GLN A 136 12.88 4.86 0.75
C GLN A 136 13.88 6.02 0.67
N ASP A 137 14.90 6.03 1.51
CA ASP A 137 15.95 7.05 1.48
C ASP A 137 16.67 7.07 0.11
N GLN A 138 17.04 5.90 -0.42
CA GLN A 138 17.61 5.80 -1.77
C GLN A 138 16.67 6.28 -2.89
N MET A 139 15.35 6.17 -2.68
CA MET A 139 14.36 6.67 -3.64
C MET A 139 14.24 8.19 -3.57
N LEU A 140 14.28 8.76 -2.36
CA LEU A 140 14.28 10.20 -2.15
C LEU A 140 15.54 10.83 -2.77
N ASP A 141 16.72 10.26 -2.52
CA ASP A 141 17.96 10.72 -3.14
C ASP A 141 17.89 10.75 -4.68
N LYS A 142 17.23 9.76 -5.28
CA LYS A 142 17.02 9.70 -6.74
C LYS A 142 16.02 10.73 -7.22
N GLN A 143 15.00 11.05 -6.43
CA GLN A 143 14.04 12.10 -6.75
C GLN A 143 14.73 13.47 -6.69
N ASP A 144 15.53 13.73 -5.66
CA ASP A 144 16.30 14.97 -5.53
C ASP A 144 17.25 15.17 -6.72
N GLN A 145 18.00 14.12 -7.11
CA GLN A 145 18.84 14.17 -8.31
C GLN A 145 18.07 14.41 -9.61
N MET A 146 16.80 13.98 -9.67
CA MET A 146 15.95 14.21 -10.84
C MET A 146 15.47 15.67 -10.87
N LEU A 147 15.11 16.23 -9.73
CA LEU A 147 14.73 17.63 -9.59
C LEU A 147 15.90 18.55 -9.96
N ASP A 148 17.12 18.28 -9.46
CA ASP A 148 18.33 19.03 -9.83
C ASP A 148 18.56 19.03 -11.34
N LYS A 149 18.31 17.90 -12.01
CA LYS A 149 18.44 17.80 -13.47
C LYS A 149 17.36 18.55 -14.21
N GLN A 150 16.14 18.62 -13.67
CA GLN A 150 15.07 19.42 -14.24
C GLN A 150 15.40 20.91 -14.11
N ASP A 151 15.88 21.36 -12.96
CA ASP A 151 16.31 22.75 -12.75
C ASP A 151 17.42 23.16 -13.73
N GLN A 152 18.45 22.32 -13.89
CA GLN A 152 19.50 22.56 -14.89
C GLN A 152 18.98 22.60 -16.34
N MET A 153 17.90 21.87 -16.63
CA MET A 153 17.29 21.89 -17.96
C MET A 153 16.51 23.19 -18.17
N LEU A 154 15.79 23.66 -17.16
CA LEU A 154 15.08 24.95 -17.18
C LEU A 154 16.06 26.10 -17.38
N ASP A 155 17.16 26.13 -16.61
CA ASP A 155 18.22 27.14 -16.78
C ASP A 155 18.77 27.19 -18.22
N LYS A 156 18.94 26.02 -18.85
CA LYS A 156 19.39 25.95 -20.25
C LYS A 156 18.34 26.42 -21.24
N GLN A 157 17.06 26.19 -20.96
CA GLN A 157 15.96 26.71 -21.78
C GLN A 157 15.90 28.23 -21.68
N ASP A 158 16.02 28.80 -20.48
CA ASP A 158 16.05 30.25 -20.27
C ASP A 158 17.22 30.90 -21.02
N GLN A 159 18.43 30.34 -20.93
CA GLN A 159 19.59 30.82 -21.71
C GLN A 159 19.39 30.73 -23.23
N MET A 160 18.60 29.75 -23.70
CA MET A 160 18.28 29.62 -25.12
C MET A 160 17.30 30.69 -25.56
N LEU A 161 16.29 30.98 -24.74
CA LEU A 161 15.32 32.05 -24.98
C LEU A 161 16.03 33.41 -25.03
N ASP A 162 16.91 33.70 -24.06
CA ASP A 162 17.71 34.93 -24.06
C ASP A 162 18.52 35.12 -25.34
N LYS A 163 19.10 34.02 -25.87
CA LYS A 163 19.86 34.06 -27.13
C LYS A 163 18.96 34.26 -28.34
N GLN A 164 17.74 33.73 -28.32
CA GLN A 164 16.75 33.97 -29.37
C GLN A 164 16.31 35.44 -29.37
N ASP A 165 16.04 36.01 -28.19
CA ASP A 165 15.68 37.43 -28.04
C ASP A 165 16.79 38.34 -28.57
N GLN A 166 18.05 38.10 -28.19
CA GLN A 166 19.20 38.85 -28.73
C GLN A 166 19.35 38.71 -30.25
N MET A 167 18.96 37.57 -30.82
CA MET A 167 18.99 37.37 -32.26
C MET A 167 17.88 38.16 -32.96
N LEU A 168 16.68 38.19 -32.38
CA LEU A 168 15.57 39.00 -32.87
C LEU A 168 15.92 40.49 -32.84
N ASP A 169 16.50 41.00 -31.75
CA ASP A 169 16.95 42.39 -31.65
C ASP A 169 17.95 42.75 -32.76
N LYS A 170 18.89 41.84 -33.07
CA LYS A 170 19.85 42.04 -34.16
C LYS A 170 19.17 42.04 -35.53
N GLN A 171 18.18 41.17 -35.73
CA GLN A 171 17.41 41.14 -36.98
C GLN A 171 16.60 42.43 -37.15
N ASP A 172 15.93 42.90 -36.10
CA ASP A 172 15.18 44.15 -36.11
C ASP A 172 16.08 45.36 -36.40
N TYR A 173 17.27 45.39 -35.80
CA TYR A 173 18.27 46.41 -36.11
C TYR A 173 18.70 46.37 -37.58
N GLN A 174 19.00 45.19 -38.13
CA GLN A 174 19.36 45.03 -39.55
C GLN A 174 18.22 45.45 -40.49
N ILE A 175 16.98 45.09 -40.16
CA ILE A 175 15.80 45.53 -40.91
C ILE A 175 15.67 47.05 -40.85
N SER A 176 15.94 47.69 -39.71
CA SER A 176 15.90 49.14 -39.57
C SER A 176 16.92 49.84 -40.48
N LEU A 177 18.15 49.32 -40.54
CA LEU A 177 19.20 49.82 -41.43
C LEU A 177 18.81 49.67 -42.90
N GLN A 178 18.30 48.49 -43.28
CA GLN A 178 17.83 48.24 -44.64
C GLN A 178 16.70 49.19 -45.04
N LYS A 179 15.73 49.44 -44.13
CA LYS A 179 14.67 50.42 -44.37
C LYS A 179 15.24 51.83 -44.61
N GLY A 180 16.23 52.25 -43.82
CA GLY A 180 16.93 53.52 -44.01
C GLY A 180 17.63 53.62 -45.37
N THR A 181 18.42 52.60 -45.74
CA THR A 181 19.09 52.55 -47.05
C THR A 181 18.09 52.57 -48.21
N ILE A 182 16.97 51.85 -48.10
CA ILE A 182 15.91 51.88 -49.12
C ILE A 182 15.34 53.29 -49.25
N GLN A 183 15.10 53.98 -48.13
CA GLN A 183 14.61 55.35 -48.14
C GLN A 183 15.60 56.31 -48.83
N GLU A 184 16.89 56.26 -48.49
CA GLU A 184 17.92 57.08 -49.15
C GLU A 184 17.97 56.83 -50.67
N ILE A 185 17.86 55.56 -51.11
CA ILE A 185 17.80 55.22 -52.53
C ILE A 185 16.53 55.79 -53.19
N GLN A 186 15.39 55.73 -52.52
CA GLN A 186 14.14 56.31 -53.03
C GLN A 186 14.25 57.83 -53.20
N GLU A 187 14.84 58.52 -52.22
CA GLU A 187 15.09 59.97 -52.25
C GLU A 187 16.05 60.34 -53.38
N MET A 188 17.22 59.68 -53.48
CA MET A 188 18.16 59.90 -54.60
C MET A 188 17.52 59.67 -55.97
N ARG A 189 16.66 58.64 -56.11
CA ARG A 189 15.93 58.39 -57.36
C ARG A 189 14.93 59.48 -57.69
N SER A 190 14.28 60.08 -56.68
CA SER A 190 13.39 61.23 -56.85
C SER A 190 14.19 62.45 -57.32
N ASP A 191 15.27 62.80 -56.62
CA ASP A 191 16.13 63.93 -56.97
C ASP A 191 16.70 63.82 -58.38
N LEU A 192 17.14 62.61 -58.76
CA LEU A 192 17.63 62.33 -60.10
C LEU A 192 16.54 62.49 -61.16
N LYS A 193 15.32 62.01 -60.87
CA LYS A 193 14.17 62.16 -61.77
C LYS A 193 13.84 63.64 -61.97
N ASP A 194 13.82 64.43 -60.90
CA ASP A 194 13.55 65.86 -60.96
C ASP A 194 14.65 66.60 -61.74
N SER A 195 15.93 66.27 -61.50
CA SER A 195 17.06 66.84 -62.24
C SER A 195 17.00 66.54 -63.74
N LEU A 196 16.68 65.29 -64.10
CA LEU A 196 16.52 64.88 -65.49
C LEU A 196 15.34 65.61 -66.14
N GLN A 197 14.21 65.74 -65.45
CA GLN A 197 13.03 66.43 -65.96
C GLN A 197 13.33 67.90 -66.28
N VAL A 198 14.04 68.60 -65.39
CA VAL A 198 14.49 69.99 -65.64
C VAL A 198 15.41 70.07 -66.87
N ARG A 199 16.37 69.13 -67.00
CA ARG A 199 17.24 69.10 -68.19
C ARG A 199 16.47 68.82 -69.47
N TYR A 200 15.53 67.88 -69.45
CA TYR A 200 14.68 67.58 -70.60
C TYR A 200 13.86 68.80 -71.03
N GLN A 201 13.22 69.50 -70.08
CA GLN A 201 12.47 70.73 -70.37
C GLN A 201 13.36 71.81 -70.98
N ASN A 202 14.57 72.01 -70.46
CA ASN A 202 15.52 72.96 -71.05
C ASN A 202 15.91 72.57 -72.49
N ILE A 203 16.15 71.29 -72.75
CA ILE A 203 16.45 70.80 -74.11
C ILE A 203 15.25 71.00 -75.04
N GLU A 204 14.03 70.67 -74.61
CA GLU A 204 12.81 70.90 -75.39
C GLU A 204 12.62 72.38 -75.72
N GLN A 205 12.88 73.27 -74.75
CA GLN A 205 12.81 74.71 -74.96
C GLN A 205 13.87 75.19 -75.97
N GLN A 206 15.12 74.75 -75.82
CA GLN A 206 16.19 75.07 -76.78
C GLN A 206 15.87 74.56 -78.18
N LEU A 207 15.33 73.35 -78.32
CA LEU A 207 14.89 72.81 -79.60
C LEU A 207 13.75 73.64 -80.21
N HIS A 208 12.80 74.09 -79.38
CA HIS A 208 11.70 74.95 -79.84
C HIS A 208 12.20 76.33 -80.33
N GLU A 209 13.17 76.92 -79.63
CA GLU A 209 13.83 78.16 -80.06
C GLU A 209 14.54 77.98 -81.41
N ILE A 210 15.33 76.90 -81.56
CA ILE A 210 16.00 76.56 -82.83
C ILE A 210 14.96 76.36 -83.95
N GLN A 211 13.88 75.62 -83.69
CA GLN A 211 12.81 75.41 -84.66
C GLN A 211 12.17 76.72 -85.10
N THR A 212 11.93 77.64 -84.16
CA THR A 212 11.34 78.96 -84.43
C THR A 212 12.27 79.81 -85.30
N ILE A 213 13.58 79.82 -85.00
CA ILE A 213 14.60 80.52 -85.80
C ILE A 213 14.64 79.94 -87.23
N LEU A 214 14.66 78.62 -87.38
CA LEU A 214 14.69 77.95 -88.68
C LEU A 214 13.42 78.21 -89.51
N LYS A 215 12.25 78.29 -88.86
CA LYS A 215 10.98 78.67 -89.50
C LYS A 215 10.99 80.12 -89.98
N ASN A 216 11.49 81.04 -89.16
CA ASN A 216 11.63 82.46 -89.52
C ASN A 216 12.66 82.69 -90.64
N ALA A 217 13.66 81.82 -90.77
CA ALA A 217 14.66 81.85 -91.85
C ALA A 217 14.19 81.15 -93.15
N GLY A 218 12.96 80.63 -93.20
CA GLY A 218 12.39 79.97 -94.39
C GLY A 218 12.96 78.57 -94.69
N MET A 219 13.67 77.95 -93.73
CA MET A 219 14.34 76.64 -93.89
C MET A 219 13.52 75.46 -93.35
N MET A 220 12.40 75.72 -92.68
CA MET A 220 11.40 74.71 -92.29
C MET A 220 10.01 75.18 -92.69
N SER A 221 9.24 74.32 -93.37
CA SER A 221 7.84 74.54 -93.76
C SER A 221 6.88 74.34 -92.59
#